data_AF-A0A660U1X0-F1
#
_entry.id   AF-A0A660U1X0-F1
#
_cell.length_a   1.000
_cell.length_b   1.000
_cell.length_c   1.000
_cell.angle_alpha   90.00
_cell.angle_beta   90.00
_cell.angle_gamma   90.00
#
_symmetry.space_group_name_H-M   'P 1'
#
loop_
_entity.id
_entity.type
_entity.pdbx_description
1 polymer ?
#
loop_
_entity_poly.entity_id
_entity_poly.type
_entity_poly.pdbx_seq_one_letter_code
_entity_poly.pdbx_strand_id
1 'polypeptide(L)'
;MFILGSDSDTEESMEETIRYSKESKTSTAQFSILFPIPGTRLYDELKEKNRLFIQDWNYYDGSHVVFLPKNVTPIKLQRKFFHSYKYFYNKNILFWLMSRVGFMLWKWHNRLYMKYIRFFTRKLKREGILKEGILTLKGLLTSNVPRALPKLKSYKHLENYF
;
A
#
# COMPACT_ATOMS: atom_id res chain seq x y z
N MET A 1 -14.94 -9.43 -4.31
CA MET A 1 -13.99 -8.37 -3.86
C MET A 1 -12.85 -9.05 -3.12
N PHE A 2 -11.62 -8.59 -3.31
CA PHE A 2 -10.42 -9.11 -2.63
C PHE A 2 -9.70 -7.97 -1.91
N ILE A 3 -9.23 -8.22 -0.69
CA ILE A 3 -8.55 -7.21 0.15
C ILE A 3 -7.12 -7.70 0.39
N LEU A 4 -6.14 -6.81 0.24
CA LEU A 4 -4.71 -7.10 0.48
C LEU A 4 -4.14 -6.20 1.57
N GLY A 5 -3.20 -6.72 2.35
CA GLY A 5 -2.45 -5.97 3.36
C GLY A 5 -2.88 -6.25 4.81
N SER A 6 -3.58 -7.34 5.07
CA SER A 6 -3.81 -7.80 6.45
C SER A 6 -2.47 -8.03 7.18
N ASP A 7 -2.50 -8.00 8.50
CA ASP A 7 -1.34 -8.33 9.33
C ASP A 7 -0.87 -9.79 9.17
N SER A 8 -1.78 -10.66 8.73
CA SER A 8 -1.49 -12.06 8.39
C SER A 8 -1.01 -12.24 6.95
N ASP A 9 -1.16 -11.22 6.09
CA ASP A 9 -0.80 -11.35 4.68
C ASP A 9 0.72 -11.35 4.53
N THR A 10 1.22 -12.37 3.84
CA THR A 10 2.57 -12.48 3.30
C THR A 10 2.58 -12.16 1.81
N GLU A 11 3.77 -12.00 1.22
CA GLU A 11 3.88 -11.83 -0.23
C GLU A 11 3.29 -13.01 -1.03
N GLU A 12 3.43 -14.22 -0.51
CA GLU A 12 2.93 -15.46 -1.09
C GLU A 12 1.40 -15.53 -1.02
N SER A 13 0.81 -15.34 0.17
CA SER A 13 -0.66 -15.35 0.33
C SER A 13 -1.37 -14.28 -0.51
N MET A 14 -0.76 -13.10 -0.68
CA MET A 14 -1.28 -12.09 -1.61
C MET A 14 -1.22 -12.56 -3.06
N GLU A 15 -0.17 -13.26 -3.46
CA GLU A 15 -0.05 -13.83 -4.81
C GLU A 15 -1.09 -14.95 -5.04
N GLU A 16 -1.32 -15.80 -4.04
CA GLU A 16 -2.37 -16.81 -4.06
C GLU A 16 -3.76 -16.16 -4.19
N THR A 17 -4.04 -15.11 -3.43
CA THR A 17 -5.29 -14.34 -3.54
C THR A 17 -5.48 -13.77 -4.95
N ILE A 18 -4.42 -13.22 -5.54
CA ILE A 18 -4.44 -12.68 -6.91
C ILE A 18 -4.67 -13.79 -7.93
N ARG A 19 -4.03 -14.96 -7.76
CA ARG A 19 -4.23 -16.12 -8.64
C ARG A 19 -5.66 -16.64 -8.55
N TYR A 20 -6.14 -16.85 -7.32
CA TYR A 20 -7.48 -17.32 -7.01
C TYR A 20 -8.54 -16.40 -7.61
N SER A 21 -8.31 -15.08 -7.62
CA SER A 21 -9.25 -14.13 -8.23
C SER A 21 -9.60 -14.51 -9.67
N LYS A 22 -8.65 -15.03 -10.44
CA LYS A 22 -8.83 -15.46 -11.83
C LYS A 22 -9.39 -16.88 -11.94
N GLU A 23 -9.04 -17.75 -11.01
CA GLU A 23 -9.55 -19.13 -10.91
C GLU A 23 -11.02 -19.18 -10.49
N SER A 24 -11.50 -18.16 -9.78
CA SER A 24 -12.91 -18.01 -9.38
C SER A 24 -13.90 -17.91 -10.55
N LYS A 25 -13.42 -17.80 -11.80
CA LYS A 25 -14.21 -17.65 -13.04
C LYS A 25 -15.20 -16.46 -13.01
N THR A 26 -14.94 -15.47 -12.16
CA THR A 26 -15.70 -14.22 -12.14
C THR A 26 -15.40 -13.37 -13.38
N SER A 27 -16.43 -12.70 -13.91
CA SER A 27 -16.28 -11.81 -15.07
C SER A 27 -15.60 -10.49 -14.72
N THR A 28 -15.75 -10.04 -13.47
CA THR A 28 -15.15 -8.81 -12.94
C THR A 28 -14.60 -9.06 -11.53
N ALA A 29 -13.56 -8.31 -11.17
CA ALA A 29 -13.02 -8.32 -9.81
C ALA A 29 -12.66 -6.90 -9.36
N GLN A 30 -12.94 -6.64 -8.08
CA GLN A 30 -12.49 -5.47 -7.35
C GLN A 30 -11.43 -5.89 -6.35
N PHE A 31 -10.32 -5.14 -6.33
CA PHE A 31 -9.27 -5.27 -5.33
C PHE A 31 -9.19 -3.98 -4.52
N SER A 32 -8.95 -4.10 -3.22
CA SER A 32 -8.63 -2.99 -2.34
C SER A 32 -7.43 -3.31 -1.45
N ILE A 33 -6.72 -2.28 -1.04
CA ILE A 33 -5.77 -2.33 0.06
C ILE A 33 -6.56 -2.20 1.36
N LEU A 34 -6.21 -2.96 2.40
CA LEU A 34 -6.80 -2.78 3.72
C LEU A 34 -6.60 -1.33 4.18
N PHE A 35 -7.69 -0.61 4.42
CA PHE A 35 -7.63 0.79 4.86
C PHE A 35 -8.35 0.92 6.21
N PRO A 36 -7.66 1.38 7.26
CA PRO A 36 -8.24 1.48 8.59
C PRO A 36 -9.15 2.70 8.70
N ILE A 37 -10.46 2.50 8.77
CA ILE A 37 -11.41 3.61 8.86
C ILE A 37 -11.42 4.16 10.30
N PRO A 38 -11.32 5.48 10.50
CA PRO A 38 -11.34 6.04 11.86
C PRO A 38 -12.65 5.76 12.60
N GLY A 39 -12.54 5.42 13.88
CA GLY A 39 -13.65 4.87 14.67
C GLY A 39 -13.76 3.33 14.59
N THR A 40 -12.96 2.67 13.76
CA THR A 40 -12.82 1.20 13.80
C THR A 40 -11.71 0.78 14.76
N ARG A 41 -11.88 -0.39 15.38
CA ARG A 41 -10.85 -1.02 16.20
C ARG A 41 -9.49 -1.14 15.48
N LEU A 42 -9.51 -1.46 14.19
CA LEU A 42 -8.28 -1.57 13.39
C LEU A 42 -7.54 -0.23 13.32
N TYR A 43 -8.26 0.88 13.17
CA TYR A 43 -7.65 2.20 13.15
C TYR A 43 -7.00 2.53 14.49
N ASP A 44 -7.69 2.30 15.59
CA ASP A 44 -7.17 2.58 16.93
C ASP A 44 -5.94 1.72 17.22
N GLU A 45 -5.98 0.42 16.92
CA GLU A 45 -4.84 -0.47 17.08
C GLU A 45 -3.63 -0.03 16.25
N LEU A 46 -3.82 0.36 14.99
CA LEU A 46 -2.71 0.82 14.14
C LEU A 46 -2.19 2.20 14.55
N LYS A 47 -3.06 3.06 15.08
CA LYS A 47 -2.71 4.38 15.60
C LYS A 47 -1.89 4.27 16.88
N GLU A 48 -2.36 3.49 17.85
CA GLU A 48 -1.63 3.16 19.09
C GLU A 48 -0.28 2.54 18.77
N LYS A 49 -0.23 1.69 17.73
CA LYS A 49 1.00 1.05 17.28
C LYS A 49 1.93 1.97 16.45
N ASN A 50 1.60 3.25 16.28
CA ASN A 50 2.32 4.20 15.39
C ASN A 50 2.54 3.66 13.97
N ARG A 51 1.65 2.76 13.50
CA ARG A 51 1.76 2.13 12.18
C ARG A 51 1.01 2.91 11.11
N LEU A 52 0.19 3.89 11.45
CA LEU A 52 -0.39 4.83 10.49
C LEU A 52 0.66 5.88 10.11
N PHE A 53 1.06 5.95 8.85
CA PHE A 53 2.04 6.93 8.39
C PHE A 53 1.42 8.05 7.53
N ILE A 54 0.19 7.86 7.03
CA ILE A 54 -0.65 8.90 6.41
C ILE A 54 -1.95 9.01 7.22
N GLN A 55 -2.28 10.21 7.71
CA GLN A 55 -3.55 10.49 8.39
C GLN A 55 -4.50 11.35 7.56
N ASP A 56 -4.07 11.79 6.38
CA ASP A 56 -4.93 12.51 5.45
C ASP A 56 -5.95 11.54 4.84
N TRP A 57 -7.23 11.76 5.18
CA TRP A 57 -8.35 10.90 4.84
C TRP A 57 -8.60 10.79 3.34
N ASN A 58 -8.09 11.74 2.55
CA ASN A 58 -8.17 11.66 1.09
C ASN A 58 -7.47 10.42 0.51
N TYR A 59 -6.63 9.74 1.29
CA TYR A 59 -5.95 8.50 0.91
C TYR A 59 -6.62 7.23 1.49
N TYR A 60 -7.71 7.35 2.23
CA TYR A 60 -8.42 6.22 2.85
C TYR A 60 -9.50 5.69 1.89
N ASP A 61 -9.10 5.43 0.65
CA ASP A 61 -9.97 5.10 -0.49
C ASP A 61 -9.86 3.63 -0.94
N GLY A 62 -9.07 2.83 -0.22
CA GLY A 62 -8.77 1.44 -0.56
C GLY A 62 -7.82 1.27 -1.76
N SER A 63 -7.26 2.34 -2.32
CA SER A 63 -6.25 2.29 -3.38
C SER A 63 -4.84 2.71 -2.91
N HIS A 64 -4.74 3.33 -1.73
CA HIS A 64 -3.48 3.75 -1.13
C HIS A 64 -3.14 2.96 0.14
N VAL A 65 -1.85 2.67 0.30
CA VAL A 65 -1.27 2.19 1.55
C VAL A 65 -1.04 3.38 2.47
N VAL A 66 -1.78 3.43 3.57
CA VAL A 66 -1.69 4.49 4.59
C VAL A 66 -1.06 4.04 5.91
N PHE A 67 -0.82 2.73 6.03
CA PHE A 67 -0.29 2.07 7.23
C PHE A 67 0.89 1.16 6.90
N LEU A 68 1.71 0.87 7.90
CA LEU A 68 2.89 0.03 7.81
C LEU A 68 2.51 -1.46 8.00
N PRO A 69 2.54 -2.31 6.96
CA PRO A 69 2.20 -3.73 7.07
C PRO A 69 3.29 -4.52 7.80
N LYS A 70 2.95 -5.69 8.36
CA LYS A 70 3.90 -6.53 9.12
C LYS A 70 4.88 -7.29 8.25
N ASN A 71 4.36 -8.00 7.24
CA ASN A 71 5.17 -8.98 6.50
C ASN A 71 5.56 -8.49 5.10
N VAL A 72 5.26 -7.23 4.78
CA VAL A 72 5.54 -6.65 3.46
C VAL A 72 5.77 -5.14 3.55
N THR A 73 6.72 -4.63 2.75
CA THR A 73 6.95 -3.18 2.68
C THR A 73 5.76 -2.43 2.10
N PRO A 74 5.48 -1.19 2.54
CA PRO A 74 4.39 -0.37 1.99
C PRO A 74 4.43 -0.25 0.45
N ILE A 75 5.61 0.00 -0.13
CA ILE A 75 5.77 0.09 -1.59
C ILE A 75 5.45 -1.23 -2.30
N LYS A 76 5.75 -2.38 -1.68
CA LYS A 76 5.51 -3.70 -2.27
C LYS A 76 4.02 -4.03 -2.21
N LEU A 77 3.33 -3.74 -1.10
CA LEU A 77 1.87 -3.84 -1.01
C LEU A 77 1.18 -2.97 -2.08
N GLN A 78 1.61 -1.71 -2.24
CA GLN A 78 1.09 -0.84 -3.29
C GLN A 78 1.31 -1.40 -4.70
N ARG A 79 2.46 -2.06 -4.95
CA ARG A 79 2.74 -2.72 -6.23
C ARG A 79 1.87 -3.95 -6.45
N LYS A 80 1.61 -4.75 -5.42
CA LYS A 80 0.70 -5.91 -5.48
C LYS A 80 -0.73 -5.49 -5.82
N PHE A 81 -1.20 -4.37 -5.28
CA PHE A 81 -2.49 -3.77 -5.70
C PHE A 81 -2.55 -3.47 -7.21
N PHE A 82 -1.51 -2.90 -7.81
CA PHE A 82 -1.51 -2.71 -9.27
C PHE A 82 -1.34 -4.00 -10.05
N HIS A 83 -0.58 -4.94 -9.49
CA HIS A 83 -0.38 -6.24 -10.10
C HIS A 83 -1.70 -7.02 -10.18
N SER A 84 -2.53 -6.97 -9.15
CA SER A 84 -3.81 -7.70 -9.12
C SER A 84 -4.74 -7.30 -10.26
N TYR A 85 -4.94 -6.00 -10.48
CA TYR A 85 -5.72 -5.49 -11.60
C TYR A 85 -5.11 -5.89 -12.96
N LYS A 86 -3.79 -5.72 -13.12
CA LYS A 86 -3.12 -6.09 -14.37
C LYS A 86 -3.20 -7.59 -14.65
N TYR A 87 -3.09 -8.43 -13.62
CA TYR A 87 -3.11 -9.89 -13.74
C TYR A 87 -4.50 -10.42 -14.11
N PHE A 88 -5.54 -9.89 -13.44
CA PHE A 88 -6.93 -10.27 -13.66
C PHE A 88 -7.40 -9.86 -15.07
N TYR A 89 -7.16 -8.60 -15.45
CA TYR A 89 -7.64 -8.02 -16.72
C TYR A 89 -6.71 -8.26 -17.93
N ASN A 90 -5.74 -9.18 -17.84
CA ASN A 90 -4.74 -9.44 -18.92
C ASN A 90 -5.28 -10.22 -20.13
N LYS A 91 -6.50 -10.78 -20.08
CA LYS A 91 -6.98 -11.70 -21.14
C LYS A 91 -7.46 -11.01 -22.42
N ASN A 92 -7.75 -9.72 -22.36
CA ASN A 92 -8.28 -8.97 -23.50
C ASN A 92 -7.40 -7.73 -23.69
N ILE A 93 -6.90 -7.54 -24.91
CA ILE A 93 -5.98 -6.44 -25.24
C ILE A 93 -6.53 -5.07 -24.84
N LEU A 94 -7.84 -4.86 -24.97
CA LEU A 94 -8.50 -3.61 -24.58
C LEU A 94 -8.45 -3.43 -23.06
N PHE A 95 -8.87 -4.43 -22.29
CA PHE A 95 -8.82 -4.38 -20.82
C PHE A 95 -7.38 -4.29 -20.30
N TRP A 96 -6.43 -4.93 -20.98
CA TRP A 96 -5.01 -4.83 -20.69
C TRP A 96 -4.48 -3.42 -20.93
N LEU A 97 -4.77 -2.81 -22.09
CA LEU A 97 -4.41 -1.43 -22.40
C LEU A 97 -5.05 -0.45 -21.40
N MET A 98 -6.35 -0.60 -21.13
CA MET A 98 -7.08 0.21 -20.15
C MET A 98 -6.46 0.11 -18.75
N SER A 99 -6.06 -1.09 -18.31
CA SER A 99 -5.40 -1.27 -17.02
C SER A 99 -4.06 -0.53 -16.94
N ARG A 100 -3.33 -0.42 -18.06
CA ARG A 100 -2.05 0.30 -18.13
C ARG A 100 -2.23 1.81 -18.23
N VAL A 101 -3.20 2.27 -19.01
CA VAL A 101 -3.57 3.69 -19.09
C VAL A 101 -4.09 4.16 -17.74
N GLY A 102 -5.03 3.43 -17.14
CA GLY A 102 -5.53 3.71 -15.79
C GLY A 102 -4.41 3.75 -14.75
N PHE A 103 -3.49 2.78 -14.79
CA PHE A 103 -2.30 2.79 -13.94
C PHE A 103 -1.40 4.03 -14.19
N MET A 104 -1.21 4.42 -15.44
CA MET A 104 -0.41 5.59 -15.81
C MET A 104 -1.04 6.89 -15.28
N LEU A 105 -2.34 7.07 -15.51
CA LEU A 105 -3.10 8.22 -15.01
C LEU A 105 -3.10 8.27 -13.48
N TRP A 106 -3.35 7.14 -12.82
CA TRP A 106 -3.28 7.04 -11.37
C TRP A 106 -1.89 7.43 -10.86
N LYS A 107 -0.82 6.94 -11.50
CA LYS A 107 0.56 7.24 -11.09
C LYS A 107 0.91 8.71 -11.32
N TRP A 108 0.39 9.32 -12.38
CA TRP A 108 0.58 10.74 -12.66
C TRP A 108 -0.12 11.61 -11.63
N HIS A 109 -1.38 11.31 -11.33
CA HIS A 109 -2.16 12.01 -10.29
C HIS A 109 -1.51 11.82 -8.90
N ASN A 110 -1.09 10.60 -8.59
CA ASN A 110 -0.51 10.22 -7.29
C ASN A 110 1.03 10.26 -7.28
N ARG A 111 1.64 11.13 -8.11
CA ARG A 111 3.11 11.23 -8.21
C ARG A 111 3.78 11.54 -6.87
N LEU A 112 3.18 12.45 -6.09
CA LEU A 112 3.70 12.89 -4.79
C LEU A 112 3.58 11.77 -3.76
N TYR A 113 2.42 11.11 -3.69
CA TYR A 113 2.21 9.93 -2.88
C TYR A 113 3.25 8.83 -3.21
N MET A 114 3.48 8.56 -4.49
CA MET A 114 4.43 7.54 -4.91
C MET A 114 5.89 7.91 -4.61
N LYS A 115 6.26 9.20 -4.66
CA LYS A 115 7.58 9.68 -4.20
C LYS A 115 7.70 9.47 -2.68
N TYR A 116 6.66 9.84 -1.94
CA TYR A 116 6.61 9.74 -0.49
C TYR A 116 6.72 8.30 0.02
N ILE A 117 5.90 7.36 -0.47
CA ILE A 117 5.96 5.96 -0.01
C ILE A 117 7.32 5.30 -0.34
N ARG A 118 7.98 5.71 -1.43
CA ARG A 118 9.34 5.30 -1.77
C ARG A 118 10.36 5.86 -0.77
N PHE A 119 10.29 7.15 -0.48
CA PHE A 119 11.14 7.79 0.53
C PHE A 119 10.94 7.13 1.90
N PHE A 120 9.69 6.99 2.34
CA PHE A 120 9.33 6.39 3.61
C PHE A 120 9.86 4.95 3.72
N THR A 121 9.63 4.11 2.69
CA THR A 121 10.17 2.74 2.68
C THR A 121 11.70 2.73 2.77
N ARG A 122 12.40 3.64 2.06
CA ARG A 122 13.87 3.75 2.14
C ARG A 122 14.34 4.18 3.52
N LYS A 123 13.65 5.13 4.15
CA LYS A 123 13.93 5.59 5.52
C LYS A 123 13.80 4.44 6.52
N LEU A 124 12.70 3.68 6.46
CA LEU A 124 12.49 2.51 7.32
C LEU A 124 13.57 1.43 7.16
N LYS A 125 14.05 1.20 5.93
CA LYS A 125 15.17 0.28 5.68
C LYS A 125 16.48 0.80 6.28
N ARG A 126 16.78 2.10 6.13
CA ARG A 126 17.98 2.73 6.71
C ARG A 126 17.98 2.69 8.24
N GLU A 127 16.82 2.87 8.87
CA GLU A 127 16.66 2.87 10.33
C GLU A 127 16.62 1.45 10.95
N GLY A 128 16.66 0.41 10.12
CA GLY A 128 16.63 -0.99 10.53
C GLY A 128 15.23 -1.47 10.99
N ILE A 129 14.18 -0.71 10.66
CA ILE A 129 12.78 -1.04 11.00
C ILE A 129 12.24 -2.13 10.06
N LEU A 130 12.72 -2.16 8.82
CA LEU A 130 12.41 -3.19 7.84
C LEU A 130 13.68 -3.98 7.49
N LYS A 131 13.64 -5.31 7.65
CA LYS A 131 14.66 -6.24 7.14
C LYS A 131 14.01 -7.20 6.18
N GLU A 132 14.56 -7.35 4.98
CA GLU A 132 14.04 -8.22 3.90
C GLU A 132 12.57 -7.97 3.49
N GLY A 133 11.97 -6.89 3.98
CA GLY A 133 10.59 -6.52 3.69
C GLY A 133 9.60 -6.80 4.82
N ILE A 134 10.07 -7.36 5.92
CA ILE A 134 9.31 -7.67 7.13
C ILE A 134 9.69 -6.67 8.23
N LEU A 135 8.74 -6.36 9.12
CA LEU A 135 9.01 -5.56 10.32
C LEU A 135 9.97 -6.30 11.25
N THR A 136 11.03 -5.63 11.65
CA THR A 136 11.93 -6.12 12.69
C THR A 136 11.31 -5.96 14.07
N LEU A 137 11.89 -6.57 15.12
CA LEU A 137 11.49 -6.33 16.50
C LEU A 137 11.50 -4.84 16.85
N LYS A 138 12.48 -4.09 16.33
CA LYS A 138 12.56 -2.62 16.46
C LYS A 138 11.38 -1.90 15.79
N GLY A 139 10.85 -2.46 14.70
CA GLY A 139 9.67 -1.96 14.00
C GLY A 139 8.33 -2.35 14.62
N LEU A 140 8.30 -3.45 15.36
CA LEU A 140 7.17 -3.82 16.22
C LEU A 140 7.12 -2.95 17.49
N LEU A 141 8.29 -2.47 17.93
CA LEU A 141 8.42 -1.48 19.00
C LEU A 141 8.07 -0.08 18.48
N THR A 142 6.83 0.29 18.75
CA THR A 142 6.07 1.52 18.48
C THR A 142 6.81 2.85 18.49
N SER A 143 7.83 2.99 19.32
CA SER A 143 8.54 4.26 19.52
C SER A 143 9.44 4.65 18.35
N ASN A 144 9.79 3.70 17.48
CA ASN A 144 10.78 3.91 16.42
C ASN A 144 10.16 4.18 15.04
N VAL A 145 8.86 3.95 14.85
CA VAL A 145 8.21 4.24 13.56
C VAL A 145 8.08 5.76 13.41
N PRO A 146 8.55 6.35 12.29
CA PRO A 146 8.42 7.79 12.11
C PRO A 146 6.94 8.21 12.19
N ARG A 147 6.65 9.24 12.99
CA ARG A 147 5.28 9.74 13.16
C ARG A 147 4.60 10.03 11.83
N ALA A 148 3.30 9.74 11.77
CA ALA A 148 2.46 10.04 10.63
C ALA A 148 2.59 11.51 10.22
N LEU A 149 2.70 11.74 8.92
CA LEU A 149 2.87 13.10 8.41
C LEU A 149 1.48 13.65 8.03
N PRO A 150 1.06 14.80 8.59
CA PRO A 150 -0.34 15.20 8.60
C PRO A 150 -0.90 15.55 7.22
N LYS A 151 -0.09 15.98 6.24
CA LYS A 151 -0.54 16.27 4.86
C LYS A 151 0.58 16.06 3.83
N LEU A 152 0.27 15.36 2.74
CA LEU A 152 1.19 15.21 1.59
C LEU A 152 1.45 16.56 0.88
N LYS A 153 0.50 17.51 0.94
CA LYS A 153 0.65 18.88 0.41
C LYS A 153 1.76 19.68 1.07
N SER A 154 2.18 19.33 2.30
CA SER A 154 3.34 19.95 2.97
C SER A 154 4.63 19.71 2.18
N TYR A 155 4.75 18.59 1.46
CA TYR A 155 5.98 18.12 0.80
C TYR A 155 6.26 18.69 -0.59
N LYS A 156 5.64 19.81 -1.01
CA LYS A 156 6.04 20.50 -2.25
C LYS A 156 7.56 20.79 -2.29
N HIS A 157 8.20 20.99 -1.13
CA HIS A 157 9.64 21.20 -0.99
C HIS A 157 10.51 19.94 -1.15
N LEU A 158 9.94 18.72 -1.15
CA LEU A 158 10.70 17.49 -1.47
C LEU A 158 11.06 17.36 -2.96
N GLU A 159 10.61 18.29 -3.81
CA GLU A 159 11.12 18.41 -5.18
C GLU A 159 12.61 18.73 -5.22
N ASN A 160 13.18 19.31 -4.16
CA ASN A 160 14.61 19.69 -4.10
C ASN A 160 15.53 18.61 -3.49
N TYR A 161 14.99 17.47 -3.06
CA TYR A 161 15.75 16.39 -2.42
C TYR A 161 15.91 15.13 -3.29
N PHE A 162 15.52 15.20 -4.57
CA PHE A 162 15.60 14.09 -5.54
C PHE A 162 15.88 14.56 -6.96
#